data_AF-A0A534AH39-F1
#
_entry.id   AF-A0A534AH39-F1
#
_cell.length_a   1.000
_cell.length_b   1.000
_cell.length_c   1.000
_cell.angle_alpha   90.00
_cell.angle_beta   90.00
_cell.angle_gamma   90.00
#
_symmetry.space_group_name_H-M   'P 1'
#
loop_
_entity.id
_entity.type
_entity.pdbx_description
1 polymer ?
#
loop_
_entity_poly.entity_id
_entity_poly.type
_entity_poly.pdbx_seq_one_letter_code
_entity_poly.pdbx_strand_id
1 'polypeptide(L)'
;MTRQGAVHLLSLRIWNLRCLEQAEIQIPPGLCLVWGGNGSGKTSLLEAIFLLGRGRSFRTRNSERLIRLGKDHLRVTGEIR
;
A
#
# COMPACT_ATOMS: atom_id res chain seq x y z
N MET A 1 27.91 -1.37 16.05
CA MET A 1 26.85 -0.63 15.33
C MET A 1 26.56 -1.38 14.04
N THR A 2 25.60 -2.30 14.06
CA THR A 2 25.18 -3.05 12.87
C THR A 2 24.51 -2.06 11.93
N ARG A 3 25.07 -1.86 10.73
CA ARG A 3 24.35 -1.17 9.65
C ARG A 3 23.05 -1.94 9.42
N GLN A 4 21.91 -1.36 9.79
CA GLN A 4 20.63 -1.85 9.29
C GLN A 4 20.72 -1.76 7.77
N GLY A 5 20.72 -2.91 7.09
CA GLY A 5 20.60 -2.96 5.65
C GLY A 5 19.33 -2.23 5.22
N ALA A 6 19.39 -1.51 4.10
CA ALA A 6 18.20 -0.88 3.54
C ALA A 6 17.17 -1.97 3.22
N VAL A 7 15.95 -1.80 3.74
CA VAL A 7 14.82 -2.69 3.42
C VAL A 7 14.19 -2.21 2.12
N HIS A 8 14.09 -3.11 1.15
CA HIS A 8 13.48 -2.83 -0.15
C HIS A 8 12.19 -3.61 -0.32
N LEU A 9 11.10 -2.91 -0.63
CA LEU A 9 9.84 -3.56 -1.03
C LEU A 9 10.00 -4.07 -2.47
N LEU A 10 9.83 -5.37 -2.69
CA LEU A 10 9.94 -6.02 -3.99
C LEU A 10 8.59 -6.15 -4.68
N SER A 11 7.55 -6.50 -3.91
CA SER A 11 6.20 -6.67 -4.44
C SER A 11 5.15 -6.12 -3.48
N LEU A 12 4.04 -5.64 -4.04
CA LEU A 12 2.89 -5.14 -3.30
C LEU A 12 1.62 -5.76 -3.89
N ARG A 13 0.84 -6.43 -3.04
CA ARG A 13 -0.51 -6.91 -3.39
C ARG A 13 -1.55 -6.29 -2.46
N ILE A 14 -2.65 -5.85 -3.06
CA ILE A 14 -3.72 -5.11 -2.38
C ILE A 14 -5.05 -5.77 -2.75
N TRP A 15 -5.93 -5.94 -1.76
CA TRP A 15 -7.33 -6.28 -1.94
C TRP A 15 -8.21 -5.37 -1.09
N ASN A 16 -9.26 -4.82 -1.70
CA ASN A 16 -10.34 -4.06 -1.07
C ASN A 16 -9.87 -2.85 -0.23
N LEU A 17 -8.88 -2.09 -0.72
CA LEU A 17 -8.39 -0.89 -0.06
C LEU A 17 -8.94 0.37 -0.73
N ARG A 18 -9.83 1.11 -0.05
CA ARG A 18 -10.45 2.35 -0.56
C ARG A 18 -11.11 2.10 -1.92
N CYS A 19 -10.71 2.84 -2.95
CA CYS A 19 -11.14 2.68 -4.33
C CYS A 19 -10.37 1.60 -5.11
N LEU A 20 -9.40 0.90 -4.50
CA LEU A 20 -8.69 -0.22 -5.11
C LEU A 20 -9.41 -1.53 -4.77
N GLU A 21 -9.84 -2.25 -5.81
CA GLU A 21 -10.43 -3.59 -5.64
C GLU A 21 -9.35 -4.64 -5.50
N GLN A 22 -8.44 -4.66 -6.47
CA GLN A 22 -7.27 -5.50 -6.48
C GLN A 22 -6.13 -4.76 -7.19
N ALA A 23 -4.90 -4.94 -6.70
CA ALA A 23 -3.70 -4.51 -7.40
C ALA A 23 -2.54 -5.46 -7.06
N GLU A 24 -1.72 -5.80 -8.05
CA GLU A 24 -0.48 -6.55 -7.89
C GLU A 24 0.63 -5.82 -8.65
N ILE A 25 1.68 -5.42 -7.93
CA ILE A 25 2.71 -4.50 -8.43
C ILE A 25 4.07 -5.05 -8.06
N GLN A 26 4.92 -5.22 -9.08
CA GLN A 26 6.35 -5.43 -8.90
C GLN A 26 7.04 -4.08 -8.79
N ILE A 27 7.79 -3.85 -7.72
CA ILE A 27 8.46 -2.58 -7.46
C ILE A 27 9.84 -2.62 -8.10
N PRO A 28 10.12 -1.79 -9.12
CA PRO A 28 11.45 -1.73 -9.72
C PRO A 28 12.45 -1.11 -8.74
N PRO A 29 13.76 -1.40 -8.89
CA PRO A 29 14.78 -0.67 -8.16
C PRO A 29 14.77 0.81 -8.55
N GLY A 30 15.06 1.69 -7.59
CA GLY A 30 15.14 3.13 -7.82
C GLY A 30 13.78 3.83 -7.78
N LEU A 31 13.53 4.74 -8.73
CA LEU A 31 12.33 5.59 -8.76
C LEU A 31 11.16 4.87 -9.45
N CYS A 32 10.07 4.67 -8.72
CA CYS A 32 8.80 4.21 -9.27
C CYS A 32 7.82 5.39 -9.40
N LEU A 33 7.44 5.74 -10.64
CA LEU A 33 6.46 6.79 -10.91
C LEU A 33 5.05 6.22 -10.99
N VAL A 34 4.16 6.67 -10.11
CA VAL A 34 2.73 6.34 -10.14
C VAL A 34 1.94 7.57 -10.58
N TRP A 35 1.24 7.46 -11.70
CA TRP A 35 0.54 8.59 -12.34
C TRP A 35 -0.88 8.19 -12.80
N GLY A 36 -1.70 9.18 -13.16
CA GLY A 36 -3.10 9.00 -13.55
C GLY A 36 -4.02 10.09 -13.01
N GLY A 37 -5.31 10.05 -13.38
CA GLY A 37 -6.31 11.07 -13.01
C GLY A 37 -6.61 11.18 -11.51
N ASN A 38 -7.30 12.25 -11.10
CA ASN A 38 -7.75 12.40 -9.72
C ASN A 38 -8.73 11.30 -9.32
N GLY A 39 -8.63 10.82 -8.08
CA GLY A 39 -9.47 9.70 -7.60
C GLY A 39 -9.04 8.30 -8.07
N SER A 40 -8.03 8.17 -8.95
CA SER A 40 -7.59 6.88 -9.51
C SER A 40 -6.89 5.93 -8.52
N GLY A 41 -6.75 6.31 -7.25
CA GLY A 41 -6.18 5.45 -6.21
C GLY A 41 -4.67 5.58 -5.97
N LYS A 42 -3.98 6.55 -6.59
CA LYS A 42 -2.54 6.80 -6.36
C LYS A 42 -2.17 6.95 -4.88
N THR A 43 -2.92 7.77 -4.15
CA THR A 43 -2.71 7.96 -2.70
C THR A 43 -3.07 6.70 -1.91
N SER A 44 -4.06 5.92 -2.35
CA SER A 44 -4.42 4.63 -1.72
C SER A 44 -3.30 3.60 -1.87
N LEU A 45 -2.57 3.61 -2.99
CA LEU A 45 -1.39 2.77 -3.19
C LEU A 45 -0.28 3.13 -2.19
N LEU A 46 0.00 4.42 -2.01
CA LEU A 46 0.95 4.87 -0.97
C LEU A 46 0.47 4.52 0.45
N GLU A 47 -0.84 4.58 0.69
CA GLU A 47 -1.45 4.19 1.96
C GLU A 47 -1.25 2.69 2.24
N ALA A 48 -1.32 1.83 1.22
CA ALA A 48 -1.00 0.41 1.32
C ALA A 48 0.44 0.17 1.78
N ILE A 49 1.41 0.86 1.16
CA ILE A 49 2.82 0.75 1.54
C ILE A 49 3.04 1.21 2.99
N PHE A 50 2.41 2.32 3.38
CA PHE A 50 2.52 2.83 4.74
C PHE A 50 1.88 1.89 5.77
N LEU A 51 0.75 1.24 5.43
CA LEU A 51 0.11 0.23 6.26
C LEU A 51 1.05 -0.94 6.58
N LEU A 52 1.80 -1.43 5.59
CA LEU A 52 2.76 -2.53 5.80
C LEU A 52 3.81 -2.18 6.86
N GLY A 53 4.30 -0.93 6.87
CA GLY A 53 5.33 -0.50 7.82
C GLY A 53 4.80 -0.02 9.18
N ARG A 54 3.54 0.42 9.26
CA ARG A 54 3.02 1.12 10.45
C ARG A 54 1.72 0.56 11.02
N GLY A 55 1.07 -0.37 10.33
CA GLY A 55 -0.20 -0.98 10.75
C GLY A 55 -1.40 -0.03 10.76
N ARG A 56 -1.26 1.21 10.27
CA ARG A 56 -2.33 2.22 10.23
C ARG A 56 -2.21 3.11 9.00
N SER A 57 -3.27 3.82 8.66
CA SER A 57 -3.23 4.85 7.62
C SER A 57 -2.49 6.11 8.08
N PHE A 58 -1.83 6.81 7.15
CA PHE A 58 -1.33 8.16 7.38
C PHE A 58 -2.40 9.25 7.30
N ARG A 59 -3.59 8.95 6.74
CA ARG A 59 -4.73 9.86 6.59
C ARG A 59 -5.70 9.78 7.76
N THR A 60 -5.80 8.62 8.42
CA THR A 60 -6.76 8.38 9.50
C THR A 60 -6.30 7.26 10.43
N ARG A 61 -6.75 7.30 11.68
CA ARG A 61 -6.54 6.22 12.66
C ARG A 61 -7.65 5.15 12.62
N ASN A 62 -8.77 5.42 11.93
CA ASN A 62 -9.86 4.46 11.80
C ASN A 62 -9.56 3.50 10.63
N SER A 63 -9.19 2.27 10.96
CA SER A 63 -8.86 1.21 10.00
C SER A 63 -10.06 0.75 9.15
N GLU A 64 -11.28 0.80 9.68
CA GLU A 64 -12.49 0.40 8.94
C GLU A 64 -12.74 1.30 7.72
N ARG A 65 -12.41 2.59 7.84
CA ARG A 65 -12.53 3.55 6.72
C ARG A 65 -11.60 3.23 5.53
N LEU A 66 -10.64 2.33 5.71
CA LEU A 66 -9.77 1.90 4.63
C LEU A 66 -10.40 0.76 3.80
N ILE A 67 -11.35 0.03 4.36
CA ILE A 67 -12.01 -1.07 3.67
C ILE A 67 -12.86 -0.49 2.53
N ARG A 68 -12.76 -1.10 1.35
CA ARG A 68 -13.59 -0.75 0.19
C ARG A 68 -15.07 -0.92 0.55
N LEU A 69 -15.91 0.01 0.09
CA LEU A 69 -17.36 -0.03 0.35
C LEU A 69 -17.95 -1.38 -0.07
N GLY A 70 -18.76 -1.97 0.81
CA GLY A 70 -19.42 -3.27 0.58
C GLY A 70 -18.50 -4.48 0.75
N LYS A 71 -17.34 -4.32 1.40
CA LYS A 71 -16.43 -5.42 1.74
C LYS A 71 -16.24 -5.47 3.26
N ASP A 72 -16.00 -6.67 3.78
CA ASP A 72 -15.87 -6.89 5.23
C ASP A 72 -14.43 -6.78 5.72
N HIS A 73 -13.46 -6.93 4.82
CA HIS A 73 -12.04 -6.86 5.13
C HIS A 73 -11.24 -6.30 3.97
N LEU A 74 -10.05 -5.79 4.30
CA LEU A 74 -8.99 -5.45 3.36
C LEU A 74 -7.79 -6.36 3.59
N ARG A 75 -6.94 -6.50 2.57
CA ARG A 75 -5.66 -7.19 2.69
C ARG A 75 -4.57 -6.41 1.96
N VAL A 76 -3.42 -6.25 2.61
CA VAL A 76 -2.20 -5.76 1.98
C VAL A 76 -1.07 -6.71 2.34
N THR A 77 -0.35 -7.19 1.35
CA THR A 77 0.84 -8.03 1.53
C THR A 77 2.00 -7.43 0.76
N GLY A 78 3.20 -7.47 1.33
CA GLY A 78 4.41 -7.05 0.65
C GLY A 78 5.55 -8.03 0.88
N GLU A 79 6.36 -8.21 -0.14
CA GLU A 79 7.61 -8.97 -0.07
C GLU A 79 8.77 -7.99 0.08
N ILE A 80 9.69 -8.27 1.01
CA ILE A 80 10.82 -7.39 1.30
C ILE A 80 12.15 -8.13 1.12
N ARG A 81 13.21 -7.37 0.83
CA ARG A 81 14.59 -7.82 0.82
C ARG A 81 15.48 -6.88 1.62
#